data_AF-A0A1I4FGU6-F1
#
_entry.id   AF-A0A1I4FGU6-F1
#
_cell.length_a   1.000
_cell.length_b   1.000
_cell.length_c   1.000
_cell.angle_alpha   90.00
_cell.angle_beta   90.00
_cell.angle_gamma   90.00
#
_symmetry.space_group_name_H-M   'P 1'
#
loop_
_entity.id
_entity.type
_entity.pdbx_description
1 polymer ?
#
loop_
_entity_poly.entity_id
_entity_poly.type
_entity_poly.pdbx_seq_one_letter_code
_entity_poly.pdbx_strand_id
1 'polypeptide(L)'
;MRGANWTHAITVTGTALAAVAAIGGLWAQAVTSYWTQQTAEDQLSQSKEENVRQVRDQASKVTYWGGGGSAFHWGGTGHLPSSGDGSSALHVLNRSPDPIPAAHIAIEITKKDPESDHISRNVWVISLNNIPPCTHIEYPQSKLHLGYVQPAGEEVKKVFNEDGIWAPVAMHITDTRGRQWRRTQTSLKEGPMQKVISKALEMRNNIWGADAETHKAESCSGKE
;
A
#
# COMPACT_ATOMS: atom_id res chain seq x y z
N MET A 1 -26.00 6.93 93.70
CA MET A 1 -26.63 7.67 92.58
C MET A 1 -25.54 8.09 91.59
N ARG A 2 -25.85 8.01 90.28
CA ARG A 2 -25.12 8.52 89.10
C ARG A 2 -24.02 7.62 88.49
N GLY A 3 -24.45 6.69 87.65
CA GLY A 3 -23.67 6.21 86.50
C GLY A 3 -24.34 6.75 85.23
N ALA A 4 -23.72 7.76 84.60
CA ALA A 4 -24.27 8.47 83.45
C ALA A 4 -23.82 7.84 82.13
N ASN A 5 -24.78 7.40 81.32
CA ASN A 5 -24.93 7.56 79.87
C ASN A 5 -23.68 7.92 79.01
N TRP A 6 -22.60 7.13 79.07
CA TRP A 6 -21.43 7.30 78.19
C TRP A 6 -21.50 6.50 76.88
N THR A 7 -22.41 5.51 76.80
CA THR A 7 -22.51 4.59 75.67
C THR A 7 -23.33 5.14 74.48
N HIS A 8 -24.14 6.18 74.68
CA HIS A 8 -24.93 6.80 73.61
C HIS A 8 -24.19 7.88 72.80
N ALA A 9 -23.09 8.44 73.32
CA ALA A 9 -22.32 9.48 72.62
C ALA A 9 -21.33 8.88 71.59
N ILE A 10 -20.84 7.67 71.82
CA ILE A 10 -19.82 7.04 70.96
C ILE A 10 -20.46 6.41 69.71
N THR A 11 -21.68 5.89 69.81
CA THR A 11 -22.38 5.23 68.71
C THR A 11 -22.85 6.21 67.63
N VAL A 12 -23.40 7.37 68.01
CA VAL A 12 -23.92 8.36 67.03
C VAL A 12 -22.79 9.00 66.22
N THR A 13 -21.64 9.27 66.85
CA THR A 13 -20.48 9.90 66.19
C THR A 13 -19.75 8.94 65.24
N GLY A 14 -19.71 7.64 65.55
CA GLY A 14 -19.13 6.60 64.68
C GLY A 14 -19.91 6.38 63.38
N THR A 15 -21.24 6.40 63.43
CA THR A 15 -22.10 6.26 62.22
C THR A 15 -22.04 7.46 61.30
N ALA A 16 -21.88 8.67 61.83
CA ALA A 16 -21.78 9.89 61.00
C ALA A 16 -20.47 9.94 60.20
N LEU A 17 -19.35 9.51 60.80
CA LEU A 17 -18.05 9.42 60.11
C LEU A 17 -18.03 8.33 59.03
N ALA A 18 -18.68 7.18 59.27
CA ALA A 18 -18.81 6.12 58.27
C ALA A 18 -19.66 6.55 57.06
N ALA A 19 -20.73 7.33 57.28
CA ALA A 19 -21.57 7.85 56.20
C ALA A 19 -20.84 8.90 55.34
N VAL A 20 -20.05 9.79 55.95
CA VAL A 20 -19.24 10.78 55.22
C VAL A 20 -18.09 10.11 54.45
N ALA A 21 -17.48 9.06 55.00
CA ALA A 21 -16.48 8.26 54.30
C ALA A 21 -17.06 7.49 53.10
N ALA A 22 -18.29 6.96 53.23
CA ALA A 22 -18.98 6.28 52.13
C ALA A 22 -19.38 7.26 51.00
N ILE A 23 -19.81 8.47 51.34
CA ILE A 23 -20.13 9.52 50.35
C ILE A 23 -18.84 10.03 49.68
N GLY A 24 -17.74 10.22 50.42
CA GLY A 24 -16.44 10.61 49.86
C GLY A 24 -15.83 9.55 48.93
N GLY A 25 -16.03 8.26 49.21
CA GLY A 25 -15.58 7.16 48.37
C GLY A 25 -16.25 7.12 46.99
N LEU A 26 -17.54 7.48 46.92
CA LEU A 26 -18.29 7.53 45.66
C LEU A 26 -17.83 8.68 44.74
N TRP A 27 -17.47 9.84 45.30
CA TRP A 27 -16.91 10.95 44.51
C TRP A 27 -15.49 10.65 43.99
N ALA A 28 -14.66 9.96 44.79
CA ALA A 28 -13.35 9.53 44.34
C ALA A 28 -13.43 8.53 43.18
N GLN A 29 -14.39 7.60 43.21
CA GLN A 29 -14.65 6.65 42.10
C GLN A 29 -15.19 7.33 40.84
N ALA A 30 -16.02 8.37 40.98
CA ALA A 30 -16.54 9.12 39.84
C ALA A 30 -15.44 9.95 39.14
N VAL A 31 -14.55 10.56 39.92
CA VAL A 31 -13.40 11.32 39.40
C VAL A 31 -12.42 10.40 38.70
N THR A 32 -12.04 9.26 39.30
CA THR A 32 -11.15 8.30 38.64
C THR A 32 -11.73 7.75 37.34
N SER A 33 -13.04 7.42 37.33
CA SER A 33 -13.73 6.95 36.12
C SER A 33 -13.66 7.98 34.98
N TYR A 34 -13.91 9.27 35.28
CA TYR A 34 -13.83 10.36 34.32
C TYR A 34 -12.42 10.53 33.72
N TRP A 35 -11.37 10.50 34.56
CA TRP A 35 -9.98 10.59 34.08
C TRP A 35 -9.53 9.34 33.31
N THR A 36 -9.98 8.14 33.69
CA THR A 36 -9.69 6.91 32.91
C THR A 36 -10.38 6.90 31.56
N GLN A 37 -11.58 7.49 31.45
CA GLN A 37 -12.30 7.59 30.17
C GLN A 37 -11.58 8.56 29.22
N GLN A 38 -11.14 9.72 29.73
CA GLN A 38 -10.41 10.70 28.94
C GLN A 38 -9.01 10.19 28.50
N THR A 39 -8.32 9.43 29.36
CA THR A 39 -7.03 8.80 28.99
C THR A 39 -7.20 7.66 27.97
N ALA A 40 -8.31 6.92 28.04
CA ALA A 40 -8.61 5.87 27.07
C ALA A 40 -8.91 6.44 25.68
N GLU A 41 -9.59 7.59 25.59
CA GLU A 41 -9.84 8.28 24.32
C GLU A 41 -8.53 8.80 23.68
N ASP A 42 -7.62 9.36 24.48
CA ASP A 42 -6.31 9.83 24.01
C ASP A 42 -5.38 8.68 23.59
N GLN A 43 -5.37 7.56 24.31
CA GLN A 43 -4.60 6.39 23.89
C GLN A 43 -5.15 5.76 22.61
N LEU A 44 -6.48 5.77 22.41
CA LEU A 44 -7.10 5.28 21.19
C LEU A 44 -6.84 6.19 20.00
N SER A 45 -6.80 7.51 20.19
CA SER A 45 -6.49 8.46 19.12
C SER A 45 -5.01 8.35 18.69
N GLN A 46 -4.09 8.27 19.65
CA GLN A 46 -2.67 8.04 19.39
C GLN A 46 -2.42 6.67 18.73
N SER A 47 -3.06 5.60 19.21
CA SER A 47 -2.94 4.26 18.61
C SER A 47 -3.48 4.22 17.18
N LYS A 48 -4.55 4.97 16.89
CA LYS A 48 -5.09 5.08 15.52
C LYS A 48 -4.13 5.82 14.61
N GLU A 49 -3.55 6.93 15.07
CA GLU A 49 -2.62 7.72 14.26
C GLU A 49 -1.33 6.95 13.98
N GLU A 50 -0.76 6.27 14.98
CA GLU A 50 0.40 5.40 14.80
C GLU A 50 0.11 4.24 13.85
N ASN A 51 -1.07 3.60 13.96
CA ASN A 51 -1.48 2.54 13.05
C ASN A 51 -1.60 3.05 11.61
N VAL A 52 -2.20 4.23 11.40
CA VAL A 52 -2.28 4.85 10.07
C VAL A 52 -0.89 5.16 9.51
N ARG A 53 0.00 5.72 10.34
CA ARG A 53 1.40 6.01 9.95
C ARG A 53 2.16 4.73 9.60
N GLN A 54 2.05 3.69 10.41
CA GLN A 54 2.75 2.41 10.22
C GLN A 54 2.28 1.69 8.95
N VAL A 55 0.97 1.66 8.68
CA VAL A 55 0.44 1.02 7.46
C VAL A 55 0.83 1.82 6.22
N ARG A 56 0.80 3.16 6.30
CA ARG A 56 1.29 4.00 5.20
C ARG A 56 2.79 3.81 4.96
N ASP A 57 3.57 3.68 6.02
CA ASP A 57 5.01 3.40 5.96
C ASP A 57 5.28 2.05 5.27
N GLN A 58 4.52 1.01 5.61
CA GLN A 58 4.58 -0.29 4.95
C GLN A 58 4.30 -0.17 3.43
N ALA A 59 3.21 0.48 3.03
CA ALA A 59 2.89 0.68 1.62
C ALA A 59 3.96 1.54 0.89
N SER A 60 4.65 2.43 1.60
CA SER A 60 5.72 3.26 1.05
C SER A 60 6.97 2.46 0.67
N LYS A 61 7.20 1.32 1.34
CA LYS A 61 8.32 0.39 1.11
C LYS A 61 8.14 -0.51 -0.12
N VAL A 62 6.96 -0.49 -0.72
CA VAL A 62 6.68 -1.20 -1.98
C VAL A 62 6.91 -0.24 -3.14
N THR A 63 7.91 -0.52 -3.95
CA THR A 63 8.29 0.32 -5.09
C THR A 63 8.30 -0.48 -6.38
N TYR A 64 8.20 0.24 -7.49
CA TYR A 64 8.32 -0.33 -8.82
C TYR A 64 9.10 0.66 -9.68
N TRP A 65 9.87 0.13 -10.62
CA TRP A 65 10.59 0.93 -11.61
C TRP A 65 10.90 0.04 -12.80
N GLY A 66 11.51 0.64 -13.82
CA GLY A 66 11.80 -0.04 -15.06
C GLY A 66 11.40 0.80 -16.25
N GLY A 67 11.36 0.13 -17.39
CA GLY A 67 11.02 0.72 -18.65
C GLY A 67 12.18 0.63 -19.62
N GLY A 68 11.83 0.72 -20.90
CA GLY A 68 12.77 0.53 -21.98
C GLY A 68 12.12 0.85 -23.32
N GLY A 69 12.78 0.35 -24.36
CA GLY A 69 12.46 0.74 -25.73
C GLY A 69 13.32 1.92 -26.19
N SER A 70 13.45 2.02 -27.51
CA SER A 70 14.31 3.01 -28.14
C SER A 70 13.56 4.32 -28.34
N ALA A 71 14.25 5.43 -28.10
CA ALA A 71 13.75 6.74 -28.49
C ALA A 71 13.37 6.74 -29.98
N PHE A 72 12.26 7.37 -30.33
CA PHE A 72 11.85 7.45 -31.74
C PHE A 72 11.35 8.85 -32.11
N HIS A 73 11.51 9.18 -33.39
CA HIS A 73 11.08 10.44 -33.97
C HIS A 73 9.77 10.27 -34.75
N TRP A 74 8.90 11.26 -34.67
CA TRP A 74 7.68 11.35 -35.48
C TRP A 74 7.55 12.77 -36.03
N GLY A 75 7.16 12.89 -37.31
CA GLY A 75 6.90 14.12 -38.07
C GLY A 75 7.60 15.43 -37.63
N GLY A 76 8.43 16.01 -38.51
CA GLY A 76 8.89 17.41 -38.47
C GLY A 76 9.81 17.83 -37.31
N THR A 77 9.37 17.64 -36.05
CA THR A 77 10.08 18.04 -34.82
C THR A 77 9.79 17.14 -33.61
N GLY A 78 8.91 16.14 -33.74
CA GLY A 78 8.53 15.26 -32.63
C GLY A 78 9.65 14.27 -32.25
N HIS A 79 10.01 14.24 -30.97
CA HIS A 79 10.96 13.27 -30.41
C HIS A 79 10.41 12.70 -29.11
N LEU A 80 10.35 11.36 -29.02
CA LEU A 80 9.96 10.66 -27.80
C LEU A 80 11.25 10.05 -27.25
N PRO A 81 11.76 10.52 -26.11
CA PRO A 81 12.90 9.89 -25.49
C PRO A 81 12.52 8.48 -25.02
N SER A 82 13.49 7.61 -24.85
CA SER A 82 13.29 6.35 -24.13
C SER A 82 12.60 6.64 -22.79
N SER A 83 11.60 5.84 -22.42
CA SER A 83 10.93 5.97 -21.13
C SER A 83 11.44 4.93 -20.14
N GLY A 84 11.41 5.31 -18.86
CA GLY A 84 11.88 4.46 -17.77
C GLY A 84 13.27 4.85 -17.29
N ASP A 85 13.90 3.93 -16.57
CA ASP A 85 15.23 4.10 -16.00
C ASP A 85 16.34 3.45 -16.86
N GLY A 86 15.98 2.85 -18.00
CA GLY A 86 16.92 2.18 -18.90
C GLY A 86 17.31 0.76 -18.49
N SER A 87 16.73 0.23 -17.41
CA SER A 87 17.05 -1.12 -16.89
C SER A 87 16.69 -2.27 -17.85
N SER A 88 15.85 -2.03 -18.86
CA SER A 88 15.34 -3.10 -19.76
C SER A 88 14.67 -4.25 -19.01
N ALA A 89 14.15 -3.98 -17.81
CA ALA A 89 13.38 -4.89 -17.00
C ALA A 89 12.30 -4.12 -16.24
N LEU A 90 11.26 -4.83 -15.79
CA LEU A 90 10.33 -4.32 -14.79
C LEU A 90 10.78 -4.85 -13.44
N HIS A 91 11.02 -3.94 -12.50
CA HIS A 91 11.36 -4.30 -11.14
C HIS A 91 10.21 -3.97 -10.19
N VAL A 92 9.94 -4.89 -9.28
CA VAL A 92 8.98 -4.75 -8.19
C VAL A 92 9.69 -5.10 -6.90
N LEU A 93 9.71 -4.18 -5.94
CA LEU A 93 10.44 -4.35 -4.70
C LEU A 93 9.49 -4.17 -3.53
N ASN A 94 9.44 -5.17 -2.66
CA ASN A 94 8.82 -5.08 -1.36
C ASN A 94 9.91 -5.06 -0.28
N ARG A 95 10.22 -3.87 0.27
CA ARG A 95 11.12 -3.74 1.44
C ARG A 95 10.42 -3.90 2.78
N SER A 96 9.12 -4.18 2.78
CA SER A 96 8.36 -4.41 4.00
C SER A 96 8.57 -5.83 4.55
N PRO A 97 8.56 -6.02 5.88
CA PRO A 97 8.45 -7.35 6.49
C PRO A 97 7.06 -7.99 6.26
N ASP A 98 6.09 -7.22 5.78
CA ASP A 98 4.74 -7.71 5.49
C ASP A 98 4.60 -8.11 4.01
N PRO A 99 3.93 -9.24 3.71
CA PRO A 99 3.63 -9.62 2.34
C PRO A 99 2.61 -8.66 1.72
N ILE A 100 2.56 -8.63 0.40
CA ILE A 100 1.54 -7.90 -0.36
C ILE A 100 0.66 -8.92 -1.11
N PRO A 101 -0.58 -9.13 -0.67
CA PRO A 101 -1.50 -10.09 -1.29
C PRO A 101 -1.74 -9.84 -2.78
N ALA A 102 -1.89 -8.58 -3.19
CA ALA A 102 -2.13 -8.24 -4.59
C ALA A 102 -1.52 -6.89 -4.95
N ALA A 103 -0.93 -6.82 -6.13
CA ALA A 103 -0.50 -5.57 -6.76
C ALA A 103 -0.81 -5.59 -8.26
N HIS A 104 -1.23 -4.45 -8.79
CA HIS A 104 -1.45 -4.25 -10.22
C HIS A 104 -0.61 -3.08 -10.69
N ILE A 105 0.24 -3.30 -11.69
CA ILE A 105 1.14 -2.27 -12.21
C ILE A 105 0.69 -1.92 -13.61
N ALA A 106 0.31 -0.65 -13.83
CA ALA A 106 0.05 -0.09 -15.14
C ALA A 106 1.36 0.18 -15.86
N ILE A 107 1.49 -0.39 -17.05
CA ILE A 107 2.57 -0.17 -17.99
C ILE A 107 1.98 0.55 -19.20
N GLU A 108 2.44 1.78 -19.44
CA GLU A 108 2.12 2.51 -20.65
C GLU A 108 3.07 2.04 -21.75
N ILE A 109 2.51 1.66 -22.89
CA ILE A 109 3.23 1.31 -24.10
C ILE A 109 2.87 2.36 -25.15
N THR A 110 3.87 3.09 -25.59
CA THR A 110 3.76 4.10 -26.64
C THR A 110 4.38 3.54 -27.92
N LYS A 111 3.59 3.47 -29.00
CA LYS A 111 4.05 2.97 -30.30
C LYS A 111 3.83 4.01 -31.39
N LYS A 112 4.78 4.07 -32.32
CA LYS A 112 4.60 4.78 -33.58
C LYS A 112 3.91 3.83 -34.56
N ASP A 113 2.91 4.32 -35.27
CA ASP A 113 2.36 3.60 -36.41
C ASP A 113 3.42 3.57 -37.54
N PRO A 114 3.73 2.41 -38.13
CA PRO A 114 4.70 2.34 -39.23
C PRO A 114 4.21 3.05 -40.50
N GLU A 115 2.90 3.16 -40.71
CA GLU A 115 2.30 3.74 -41.92
C GLU A 115 1.87 5.20 -41.74
N SER A 116 1.85 5.71 -40.50
CA SER A 116 1.46 7.09 -40.19
C SER A 116 2.35 7.72 -39.11
N ASP A 117 2.48 9.05 -39.09
CA ASP A 117 3.15 9.74 -37.97
C ASP A 117 2.30 9.76 -36.68
N HIS A 118 1.29 8.90 -36.58
CA HIS A 118 0.44 8.79 -35.40
C HIS A 118 1.13 8.03 -34.27
N ILE A 119 0.94 8.53 -33.06
CA ILE A 119 1.40 7.87 -31.83
C ILE A 119 0.19 7.29 -31.11
N SER A 120 0.24 5.99 -30.86
CA SER A 120 -0.71 5.31 -30.00
C SER A 120 -0.11 5.12 -28.60
N ARG A 121 -0.92 5.38 -27.56
CA ARG A 121 -0.60 5.06 -26.16
C ARG A 121 -1.61 4.09 -25.63
N ASN A 122 -1.14 2.94 -25.16
CA ASN A 122 -1.99 1.91 -24.60
C ASN A 122 -1.48 1.52 -23.22
N VAL A 123 -2.39 1.45 -22.25
CA VAL A 123 -2.05 0.96 -20.90
C VAL A 123 -2.41 -0.51 -20.80
N TRP A 124 -1.42 -1.25 -20.32
CA TRP A 124 -1.49 -2.67 -20.00
C TRP A 124 -1.20 -2.87 -18.52
N VAL A 125 -1.65 -3.98 -17.95
CA VAL A 125 -1.51 -4.25 -16.52
C VAL A 125 -0.85 -5.59 -16.30
N ILE A 126 0.25 -5.61 -15.54
CA ILE A 126 0.75 -6.84 -14.92
C ILE A 126 0.15 -6.96 -13.52
N SER A 127 -0.40 -8.15 -13.23
CA SER A 127 -1.00 -8.45 -11.93
C SER A 127 -0.10 -9.43 -11.18
N LEU A 128 0.32 -9.03 -9.98
CA LEU A 128 1.14 -9.82 -9.08
C LEU A 128 0.30 -10.22 -7.88
N ASN A 129 0.38 -11.50 -7.50
CA ASN A 129 -0.28 -12.03 -6.33
C ASN A 129 0.78 -12.55 -5.35
N ASN A 130 0.53 -12.36 -4.06
CA ASN A 130 1.37 -12.87 -2.97
C ASN A 130 2.85 -12.46 -3.09
N ILE A 131 3.13 -11.16 -3.30
CA ILE A 131 4.51 -10.66 -3.29
C ILE A 131 5.06 -10.89 -1.88
N PRO A 132 6.13 -11.69 -1.70
CA PRO A 132 6.63 -12.01 -0.38
C PRO A 132 7.26 -10.78 0.31
N PRO A 133 7.44 -10.83 1.64
CA PRO A 133 8.22 -9.83 2.37
C PRO A 133 9.64 -9.71 1.82
N CYS A 134 10.26 -8.53 1.99
CA CYS A 134 11.68 -8.33 1.76
C CYS A 134 12.19 -8.89 0.41
N THR A 135 11.44 -8.72 -0.67
CA THR A 135 11.67 -9.38 -1.96
C THR A 135 11.83 -8.38 -3.09
N HIS A 136 12.74 -8.65 -4.01
CA HIS A 136 12.90 -7.96 -5.28
C HIS A 136 12.56 -8.93 -6.41
N ILE A 137 11.53 -8.61 -7.18
CA ILE A 137 11.12 -9.37 -8.35
C ILE A 137 11.53 -8.58 -9.59
N GLU A 138 12.22 -9.24 -10.50
CA GLU A 138 12.66 -8.69 -11.77
C GLU A 138 12.00 -9.47 -12.92
N TYR A 139 11.43 -8.73 -13.86
CA TYR A 139 10.91 -9.27 -15.10
C TYR A 139 11.72 -8.68 -16.27
N PRO A 140 12.66 -9.44 -16.83
CA PRO A 140 13.39 -9.01 -18.02
C PRO A 140 12.40 -8.63 -19.14
N GLN A 141 12.68 -7.55 -19.86
CA GLN A 141 11.79 -7.08 -20.95
C GLN A 141 11.53 -8.18 -22.00
N SER A 142 12.53 -9.02 -22.28
CA SER A 142 12.44 -10.14 -23.23
C SER A 142 11.43 -11.22 -22.81
N LYS A 143 11.04 -11.22 -21.53
CA LYS A 143 10.12 -12.16 -20.89
C LYS A 143 8.75 -11.57 -20.58
N LEU A 144 8.53 -10.29 -20.90
CA LEU A 144 7.23 -9.63 -20.76
C LEU A 144 6.40 -9.81 -22.04
N HIS A 145 5.22 -10.37 -21.87
CA HIS A 145 4.33 -10.74 -22.97
C HIS A 145 2.96 -10.08 -22.82
N LEU A 146 2.40 -9.64 -23.95
CA LEU A 146 1.07 -9.04 -24.05
C LEU A 146 0.00 -10.13 -24.21
N GLY A 147 -1.10 -9.99 -23.46
CA GLY A 147 -2.26 -10.87 -23.53
C GLY A 147 -2.30 -11.92 -22.42
N TYR A 148 -3.08 -12.98 -22.63
CA TYR A 148 -3.08 -14.17 -21.77
C TYR A 148 -2.08 -15.20 -22.29
N VAL A 149 -1.90 -16.30 -21.55
CA VAL A 149 -1.32 -17.54 -22.09
C VAL A 149 -2.07 -17.90 -23.37
N GLN A 150 -1.41 -17.73 -24.52
CA GLN A 150 -2.02 -18.00 -25.81
C GLN A 150 -2.14 -19.51 -26.04
N PRO A 151 -3.13 -19.98 -26.82
CA PRO A 151 -3.20 -21.38 -27.23
C PRO A 151 -1.90 -21.80 -27.93
N ALA A 152 -1.53 -23.08 -27.80
CA ALA A 152 -0.35 -23.62 -28.44
C ALA A 152 -0.39 -23.38 -29.97
N GLY A 153 0.59 -22.64 -30.49
CA GLY A 153 0.74 -22.37 -31.92
C GLY A 153 0.53 -20.90 -32.36
N GLU A 154 0.06 -20.01 -31.47
CA GLU A 154 0.01 -18.56 -31.76
C GLU A 154 1.31 -17.85 -31.35
N GLU A 155 1.67 -16.82 -32.12
CA GLU A 155 2.87 -16.02 -31.85
C GLU A 155 2.66 -15.12 -30.63
N VAL A 156 3.43 -15.36 -29.59
CA VAL A 156 3.37 -14.59 -28.35
C VAL A 156 3.83 -13.16 -28.62
N LYS A 157 2.89 -12.21 -28.58
CA LYS A 157 3.20 -10.79 -28.71
C LYS A 157 4.01 -10.34 -27.49
N LYS A 158 5.26 -9.92 -27.69
CA LYS A 158 6.09 -9.36 -26.63
C LYS A 158 5.73 -7.90 -26.39
N VAL A 159 6.04 -7.39 -25.19
CA VAL A 159 6.00 -5.95 -24.93
C VAL A 159 6.94 -5.21 -25.90
N PHE A 160 8.04 -5.85 -26.28
CA PHE A 160 9.06 -5.31 -27.17
C PHE A 160 9.08 -6.06 -28.52
N ASN A 161 8.37 -5.53 -29.50
CA ASN A 161 8.64 -5.78 -30.92
C ASN A 161 8.91 -4.40 -31.54
N GLU A 162 10.19 -4.05 -31.60
CA GLU A 162 10.93 -3.02 -32.36
C GLU A 162 10.44 -1.55 -32.46
N ASP A 163 9.15 -1.22 -32.31
CA ASP A 163 8.63 0.14 -32.56
C ASP A 163 7.86 0.76 -31.38
N GLY A 164 8.42 0.68 -30.17
CA GLY A 164 7.76 1.28 -29.02
C GLY A 164 8.61 1.48 -27.78
N ILE A 165 8.14 2.41 -26.97
CA ILE A 165 8.67 2.78 -25.67
C ILE A 165 7.68 2.31 -24.61
N TRP A 166 8.16 1.76 -23.50
CA TRP A 166 7.30 1.36 -22.39
C TRP A 166 7.85 1.80 -21.04
N ALA A 167 6.95 2.15 -20.13
CA ALA A 167 7.29 2.46 -18.75
C ALA A 167 6.15 2.09 -17.79
N PRO A 168 6.48 1.65 -16.56
CA PRO A 168 5.49 1.52 -15.51
C PRO A 168 5.11 2.92 -14.98
N VAL A 169 3.82 3.24 -15.01
CA VAL A 169 3.31 4.59 -14.71
C VAL A 169 2.53 4.68 -13.40
N ALA A 170 1.91 3.58 -12.98
CA ALA A 170 1.16 3.51 -11.72
C ALA A 170 1.18 2.10 -11.15
N MET A 171 1.04 2.00 -9.83
CA MET A 171 0.79 0.75 -9.13
C MET A 171 -0.41 0.92 -8.20
N HIS A 172 -1.22 -0.13 -8.12
CA HIS A 172 -2.24 -0.32 -7.11
C HIS A 172 -1.82 -1.49 -6.23
N ILE A 173 -1.98 -1.36 -4.93
CA ILE A 173 -1.58 -2.34 -3.93
C ILE A 173 -2.77 -2.62 -3.04
N THR A 174 -3.03 -3.89 -2.76
CA THR A 174 -3.91 -4.31 -1.66
C THR A 174 -3.05 -4.93 -0.58
N ASP A 175 -3.05 -4.34 0.62
CA ASP A 175 -2.28 -4.85 1.77
C ASP A 175 -2.99 -6.03 2.46
N THR A 176 -2.32 -6.63 3.44
CA THR A 176 -2.84 -7.78 4.23
C THR A 176 -4.10 -7.46 5.04
N ARG A 177 -4.40 -6.17 5.25
CA ARG A 177 -5.60 -5.69 5.95
C ARG A 177 -6.69 -5.26 4.97
N GLY A 178 -6.49 -5.48 3.67
CA GLY A 178 -7.42 -5.12 2.61
C GLY A 178 -7.46 -3.63 2.27
N ARG A 179 -6.55 -2.81 2.81
CA ARG A 179 -6.49 -1.39 2.41
C ARG A 179 -5.85 -1.27 1.04
N GLN A 180 -6.30 -0.27 0.32
CA GLN A 180 -5.91 -0.05 -1.06
C GLN A 180 -5.06 1.19 -1.18
N TRP A 181 -3.93 1.03 -1.84
CA TRP A 181 -2.95 2.09 -2.03
C TRP A 181 -2.70 2.33 -3.50
N ARG A 182 -2.72 3.60 -3.87
CA ARG A 182 -2.36 4.10 -5.20
C ARG A 182 -0.96 4.67 -5.11
N ARG A 183 -0.06 4.11 -5.89
CA ARG A 183 1.31 4.59 -6.02
C ARG A 183 1.57 5.08 -7.44
N THR A 184 2.18 6.26 -7.55
CA THR A 184 2.90 6.70 -8.74
C THR A 184 4.38 6.84 -8.38
N GLN A 185 5.25 7.19 -9.33
CA GLN A 185 6.65 7.47 -9.02
C GLN A 185 6.82 8.55 -7.93
N THR A 186 5.89 9.49 -7.85
CA THR A 186 5.98 10.69 -6.99
C THR A 186 4.93 10.76 -5.87
N SER A 187 4.00 9.80 -5.80
CA SER A 187 2.90 9.89 -4.83
C SER A 187 2.47 8.53 -4.31
N LEU A 188 2.03 8.53 -3.05
CA LEU A 188 1.35 7.41 -2.40
C LEU A 188 0.08 7.94 -1.73
N LYS A 189 -1.07 7.42 -2.13
CA LYS A 189 -2.37 7.81 -1.59
C LYS A 189 -3.23 6.59 -1.35
N GLU A 190 -3.87 6.54 -0.19
CA GLU A 190 -4.91 5.56 0.05
C GLU A 190 -6.09 5.81 -0.92
N GLY A 191 -6.79 4.74 -1.29
CA GLY A 191 -7.99 4.79 -2.10
C GLY A 191 -8.08 3.67 -3.13
N PRO A 192 -9.22 3.63 -3.85
CA PRO A 192 -9.51 2.55 -4.79
C PRO A 192 -8.54 2.55 -5.97
N MET A 193 -8.49 1.43 -6.68
CA MET A 193 -7.73 1.28 -7.92
C MET A 193 -7.96 2.43 -8.90
N GLN A 194 -6.88 2.91 -9.51
CA GLN A 194 -6.93 3.98 -10.50
C GLN A 194 -7.78 3.55 -11.71
N LYS A 195 -8.55 4.49 -12.27
CA LYS A 195 -9.39 4.26 -13.47
C LYS A 195 -8.61 3.68 -14.65
N VAL A 196 -7.34 4.06 -14.79
CA VAL A 196 -6.48 3.57 -15.87
C VAL A 196 -6.17 2.07 -15.74
N ILE A 197 -5.96 1.58 -14.52
CA ILE A 197 -5.70 0.16 -14.25
C ILE A 197 -7.00 -0.64 -14.41
N SER A 198 -8.09 -0.18 -13.81
CA SER A 198 -9.40 -0.86 -13.91
C SER A 198 -9.88 -0.99 -15.35
N LYS A 199 -9.79 0.10 -16.15
CA LYS A 199 -10.13 0.05 -17.58
C LYS A 199 -9.27 -0.95 -18.36
N ALA A 200 -7.96 -0.99 -18.08
CA ALA A 200 -7.07 -1.95 -18.74
C ALA A 200 -7.40 -3.40 -18.37
N LEU A 201 -7.76 -3.67 -17.11
CA LEU A 201 -8.23 -4.99 -16.66
C LEU A 201 -9.56 -5.38 -17.32
N GLU A 202 -10.53 -4.46 -17.40
CA GLU A 202 -11.82 -4.67 -18.08
C GLU A 202 -11.64 -4.98 -19.58
N MET A 203 -10.72 -4.26 -20.23
CA MET A 203 -10.34 -4.48 -21.63
C MET A 203 -9.46 -5.73 -21.83
N ARG A 204 -9.10 -6.42 -20.74
CA ARG A 204 -8.20 -7.59 -20.76
C ARG A 204 -6.79 -7.29 -21.32
N ASN A 205 -6.33 -6.05 -21.19
CA ASN A 205 -4.98 -5.64 -21.53
C ASN A 205 -4.00 -6.08 -20.43
N ASN A 206 -3.74 -7.38 -20.36
CA ASN A 206 -2.85 -7.96 -19.35
C ASN A 206 -1.45 -8.19 -19.90
N ILE A 207 -0.45 -7.99 -19.04
CA ILE A 207 0.91 -8.45 -19.26
C ILE A 207 1.16 -9.64 -18.34
N TRP A 208 1.81 -10.66 -18.88
CA TRP A 208 2.36 -11.76 -18.09
C TRP A 208 3.86 -11.81 -18.26
N GLY A 209 4.56 -12.13 -17.16
CA GLY A 209 6.00 -12.33 -17.16
C GLY A 209 6.33 -13.81 -17.12
N ALA A 210 6.96 -14.33 -18.17
CA ALA A 210 7.58 -15.65 -18.12
C ALA A 210 8.81 -15.57 -17.18
N ASP A 211 9.02 -16.56 -16.31
CA ASP A 211 10.30 -16.70 -15.59
C ASP A 211 10.78 -15.44 -14.83
N ALA A 212 9.97 -14.93 -13.90
CA ALA A 212 10.38 -13.83 -13.03
C ALA A 212 11.61 -14.22 -12.19
N GLU A 213 12.64 -13.38 -12.19
CA GLU A 213 13.80 -13.55 -11.32
C GLU A 213 13.46 -12.97 -9.95
N THR A 214 13.68 -13.74 -8.89
CA THR A 214 13.33 -13.33 -7.53
C THR A 214 14.58 -13.32 -6.66
N HIS A 215 14.87 -12.16 -6.08
CA HIS A 215 16.01 -11.92 -5.21
C HIS A 215 15.53 -11.45 -3.84
N LYS A 216 16.41 -11.61 -2.84
CA LYS A 216 16.21 -10.97 -1.55
C LYS A 216 16.40 -9.46 -1.70
N ALA A 217 15.52 -8.66 -1.12
CA ALA A 217 15.71 -7.21 -1.07
C ALA A 217 17.00 -6.87 -0.31
N GLU A 218 17.81 -5.97 -0.88
CA GLU A 218 19.09 -5.52 -0.28
C GLU A 218 18.92 -4.95 1.13
N SER A 219 17.78 -4.33 1.40
CA SER A 219 17.39 -3.88 2.73
C SER A 219 15.91 -4.19 2.98
N CYS A 220 15.63 -4.82 4.10
CA CYS A 220 14.28 -4.95 4.62
C CYS A 220 14.12 -4.01 5.80
N SER A 221 13.19 -3.05 5.69
CA SER A 221 13.03 -2.00 6.70
C SER A 221 12.07 -2.48 7.78
N GLY A 222 12.63 -3.09 8.82
CA GLY A 222 11.91 -3.54 10.01
C GLY A 222 12.80 -4.37 10.95
N LYS A 223 13.27 -3.73 12.03
CA LYS A 223 14.14 -4.20 13.13
C LYS A 223 15.66 -4.21 12.85
N GLU A 224 16.31 -3.12 13.23
CA GLU A 224 17.49 -3.21 14.12
C GLU A 224 17.01 -3.25 15.57
#